data_AF-A0A0F2NDK0-F1
#
_entry.id   AF-A0A0F2NDK0-F1
#
_cell.length_a   1.000
_cell.length_b   1.000
_cell.length_c   1.000
_cell.angle_alpha   90.00
_cell.angle_beta   90.00
_cell.angle_gamma   90.00
#
_symmetry.space_group_name_H-M   'P 1'
#
loop_
_entity.id
_entity.type
_entity.pdbx_description
1 polymer ?
#
loop_
_entity_poly.entity_id
_entity_poly.type
_entity_poly.pdbx_seq_one_letter_code
_entity_poly.pdbx_strand_id
1 'polypeptide(L)'
;MKGCIICIGNRFVAEDAAGLLVFDCLQAMQPLPHGIELIEGGLIGLNLLPLLEQGGRVVFVDAVKGFAEAGEVVLLDRQEILDTESQPHFDHGAGLPYVLAVLPQVCDGILPEEIVLLGLEGECTKQTIERAAAMSIAVAAHGLKGLR
;
A
#
# COMPACT_ATOMS: atom_id res chain seq x y z
N MET A 1 -12.12 12.87 5.79
CA MET A 1 -12.01 12.03 4.59
C MET A 1 -11.80 10.59 5.05
N LYS A 2 -12.40 9.60 4.38
CA LYS A 2 -12.19 8.18 4.72
C LYS A 2 -10.78 7.77 4.27
N GLY A 3 -10.06 7.04 5.11
CA GLY A 3 -8.78 6.41 4.79
C GLY A 3 -8.90 4.89 4.80
N CYS A 4 -8.14 4.22 3.95
CA CYS A 4 -8.03 2.77 3.93
C CYS A 4 -6.55 2.40 3.85
N ILE A 5 -6.10 1.52 4.74
CA ILE A 5 -4.76 0.95 4.71
C ILE A 5 -4.90 -0.50 4.26
N ILE A 6 -4.26 -0.85 3.15
CA ILE A 6 -4.30 -2.19 2.56
C ILE A 6 -2.89 -2.77 2.60
N CYS A 7 -2.68 -3.76 3.45
CA CYS A 7 -1.38 -4.41 3.59
C CYS A 7 -1.29 -5.64 2.68
N ILE A 8 -0.32 -5.63 1.77
CA ILE A 8 -0.08 -6.65 0.75
C ILE A 8 1.12 -7.51 1.19
N GLY A 9 1.18 -8.74 0.67
CA GLY A 9 2.35 -9.60 0.78
C GLY A 9 2.04 -11.04 1.13
N ASN A 10 3.09 -11.81 1.40
CA ASN A 10 3.04 -13.23 1.71
C ASN A 10 3.78 -13.55 3.00
N ARG A 11 3.04 -13.96 4.04
CA ARG A 11 3.60 -14.33 5.36
C ARG A 11 4.61 -15.48 5.30
N PHE A 12 4.57 -16.28 4.24
CA PHE A 12 5.42 -17.47 4.07
C PHE A 12 6.70 -17.20 3.26
N VAL A 13 6.85 -16.01 2.70
CA VAL A 13 8.05 -15.59 1.95
C VAL A 13 8.67 -14.41 2.68
N ALA A 14 9.83 -14.61 3.31
CA ALA A 14 10.43 -13.62 4.21
C ALA A 14 10.63 -12.24 3.56
N GLU A 15 11.03 -12.24 2.30
CA GLU A 15 11.25 -11.04 1.48
C GLU A 15 9.96 -10.27 1.15
N ASP A 16 8.80 -10.93 1.26
CA ASP A 16 7.46 -10.40 0.93
C ASP A 16 6.54 -10.28 2.16
N ALA A 17 7.07 -10.58 3.34
CA ALA A 17 6.28 -10.59 4.58
C ALA A 17 6.11 -9.18 5.18
N ALA A 18 6.90 -8.20 4.75
CA ALA A 18 7.01 -6.89 5.38
C ALA A 18 5.66 -6.15 5.49
N GLY A 19 4.85 -6.14 4.43
CA GLY A 19 3.53 -5.50 4.46
C GLY A 19 2.58 -6.13 5.48
N LEU A 20 2.61 -7.46 5.61
CA LEU A 20 1.77 -8.18 6.58
C LEU A 20 2.32 -8.11 8.02
N LEU A 21 3.62 -7.90 8.21
CA LEU A 21 4.17 -7.55 9.53
C LEU A 21 3.69 -6.16 9.97
N VAL A 22 3.58 -5.20 9.04
CA VAL A 22 2.96 -3.89 9.32
C VAL A 22 1.47 -4.05 9.66
N PHE A 23 0.74 -4.91 8.94
CA PHE A 23 -0.65 -5.23 9.27
C PHE A 23 -0.81 -5.72 10.71
N ASP A 24 0.02 -6.67 11.13
CA ASP A 24 -0.03 -7.22 12.50
C ASP A 24 0.28 -6.13 13.55
N CYS A 25 1.23 -5.24 13.24
CA CYS A 25 1.53 -4.08 14.08
C CYS A 25 0.32 -3.13 14.19
N LEU A 26 -0.33 -2.79 13.07
CA LEU A 26 -1.51 -1.93 13.04
C LEU A 26 -2.70 -2.56 13.77
N GLN A 27 -2.90 -3.87 13.65
CA GLN A 27 -3.91 -4.60 14.42
C GLN A 27 -3.66 -4.49 15.93
N ALA A 28 -2.41 -4.61 16.37
CA ALA A 28 -2.05 -4.44 17.78
C ALA A 28 -2.24 -3.00 18.30
N MET A 29 -2.29 -2.01 17.41
CA MET A 29 -2.49 -0.59 17.74
C MET A 29 -3.97 -0.17 17.77
N GLN A 30 -4.92 -1.08 17.52
CA GLN A 30 -6.35 -0.76 17.50
C GLN A 30 -6.84 -0.16 18.85
N PRO A 31 -7.82 0.76 18.83
CA PRO A 31 -8.52 1.26 17.65
C PRO A 31 -7.69 2.26 16.84
N LEU A 32 -7.77 2.17 15.51
CA LEU A 32 -7.20 3.20 14.63
C LEU A 32 -8.00 4.51 14.70
N PRO A 33 -7.42 5.65 14.29
CA PRO A 33 -8.13 6.91 14.22
C PRO A 33 -9.43 6.81 13.41
N HIS A 34 -10.43 7.62 13.80
CA HIS A 34 -11.76 7.56 13.22
C HIS A 34 -11.75 7.73 11.69
N GLY A 35 -12.44 6.82 11.00
CA GLY A 35 -12.56 6.84 9.54
C GLY A 35 -11.41 6.18 8.78
N ILE A 36 -10.45 5.54 9.47
CA ILE A 36 -9.43 4.68 8.87
C ILE A 36 -9.85 3.22 8.97
N GLU A 37 -9.92 2.55 7.82
CA GLU A 37 -10.15 1.12 7.69
C GLU A 37 -8.80 0.40 7.47
N LEU A 38 -8.65 -0.78 8.07
CA LEU A 38 -7.46 -1.63 7.92
C LEU A 38 -7.87 -2.94 7.24
N ILE A 39 -7.21 -3.28 6.14
CA ILE A 39 -7.51 -4.46 5.32
C ILE A 39 -6.24 -5.28 5.12
N GLU A 40 -6.34 -6.60 5.31
CA GLU A 40 -5.33 -7.56 4.88
C GLU A 40 -5.55 -7.88 3.39
N GLY A 41 -4.74 -7.28 2.52
CA GLY A 41 -4.80 -7.47 1.07
C GLY A 41 -4.12 -8.76 0.59
N GLY A 42 -3.16 -9.30 1.33
CA GLY A 42 -2.48 -10.55 0.99
C GLY A 42 -1.94 -10.55 -0.44
N LEU A 43 -2.29 -11.56 -1.23
CA LEU A 43 -1.86 -11.75 -2.63
C LEU A 43 -3.03 -11.64 -3.64
N ILE A 44 -4.07 -10.85 -3.33
CA ILE A 44 -5.34 -10.96 -4.07
C ILE A 44 -5.37 -10.26 -5.44
N GLY A 45 -4.34 -9.49 -5.79
CA GLY A 45 -4.15 -8.91 -7.13
C GLY A 45 -5.36 -8.08 -7.59
N LEU A 46 -5.95 -8.41 -8.74
CA LEU A 46 -7.13 -7.70 -9.28
C LEU A 46 -8.36 -7.74 -8.37
N ASN A 47 -8.44 -8.65 -7.40
CA ASN A 47 -9.51 -8.63 -6.40
C ASN A 47 -9.36 -7.46 -5.41
N LEU A 48 -8.30 -6.65 -5.49
CA LEU A 48 -8.19 -5.36 -4.82
C LEU A 48 -9.13 -4.31 -5.42
N LEU A 49 -9.51 -4.43 -6.71
CA LEU A 49 -10.26 -3.41 -7.43
C LEU A 49 -11.57 -2.98 -6.73
N PRO A 50 -12.43 -3.89 -6.24
CA PRO A 50 -13.66 -3.49 -5.55
C PRO A 50 -13.41 -2.70 -4.25
N LEU A 51 -12.23 -2.83 -3.64
CA LEU A 51 -11.85 -2.07 -2.45
C LEU A 51 -11.52 -0.61 -2.78
N LEU A 52 -11.16 -0.33 -4.04
CA LEU A 52 -10.77 1.00 -4.51
C LEU A 52 -11.97 1.82 -5.00
N GLU A 53 -13.16 1.25 -5.07
CA GLU A 53 -14.38 1.92 -5.55
C GLU A 53 -15.16 2.68 -4.46
N GLN A 54 -14.51 2.96 -3.33
CA GLN A 54 -15.14 3.55 -2.14
C GLN A 54 -14.80 5.03 -1.92
N GLY A 55 -14.00 5.64 -2.79
CA GLY A 55 -13.48 7.00 -2.65
C GLY A 55 -12.51 7.19 -1.48
N GLY A 56 -12.23 8.44 -1.13
CA GLY A 56 -11.31 8.77 -0.04
C GLY A 56 -9.85 8.51 -0.40
N ARG A 57 -9.07 7.96 0.53
CA ARG A 57 -7.63 7.72 0.37
C ARG A 57 -7.26 6.27 0.62
N VAL A 58 -6.42 5.73 -0.23
CA VAL A 58 -5.88 4.37 -0.09
C VAL A 58 -4.37 4.43 0.10
N VAL A 59 -3.89 3.74 1.13
CA VAL A 59 -2.47 3.52 1.40
C VAL A 59 -2.21 2.03 1.29
N PHE A 60 -1.53 1.64 0.22
CA PHE A 60 -0.96 0.31 0.10
C PHE A 60 0.31 0.24 0.97
N VAL A 61 0.49 -0.89 1.65
CA VAL A 61 1.72 -1.19 2.39
C VAL A 61 2.26 -2.50 1.87
N ASP A 62 3.47 -2.49 1.31
CA ASP A 62 4.04 -3.66 0.63
C ASP A 62 5.56 -3.73 0.77
N ALA A 63 6.14 -4.91 0.56
CA ALA A 63 7.56 -5.04 0.31
C ALA A 63 7.90 -4.50 -1.08
N VAL A 64 9.00 -3.76 -1.21
CA VAL A 64 9.46 -3.20 -2.49
C VAL A 64 10.93 -3.49 -2.71
N LYS A 65 11.38 -3.36 -3.96
CA LYS A 65 12.76 -3.61 -4.36
C LYS A 65 13.30 -2.54 -5.31
N GLY A 66 14.44 -1.96 -4.95
CA GLY A 66 15.18 -1.00 -5.78
C GLY A 66 14.66 0.44 -5.68
N PHE A 67 13.92 0.79 -4.63
CA PHE A 67 13.39 2.13 -4.40
C PHE A 67 14.12 2.89 -3.28
N ALA A 68 14.80 2.18 -2.38
CA ALA A 68 15.58 2.75 -1.29
C ALA A 68 16.72 1.82 -0.84
N GLU A 69 17.42 2.16 0.25
CA GLU A 69 18.36 1.25 0.90
C GLU A 69 17.62 0.21 1.76
N ALA A 70 18.22 -0.97 1.97
CA ALA A 70 17.59 -2.02 2.77
C ALA A 70 17.29 -1.55 4.21
N GLY A 71 16.07 -1.80 4.69
CA GLY A 71 15.54 -1.34 5.97
C GLY A 71 14.90 0.05 5.91
N GLU A 72 14.86 0.70 4.74
CA GLU A 72 14.19 1.98 4.57
C GLU A 72 12.71 1.85 4.19
N VAL A 73 11.97 2.94 4.41
CA VAL A 73 10.57 3.08 4.03
C VAL A 73 10.49 4.16 2.96
N VAL A 74 9.87 3.84 1.83
CA VAL A 74 9.65 4.76 0.72
C VAL A 74 8.16 5.07 0.58
N LEU A 75 7.84 6.27 0.09
CA LEU A 75 6.48 6.68 -0.24
C LEU A 75 6.40 7.04 -1.72
N LEU A 76 5.61 6.28 -2.46
CA LEU A 76 5.32 6.53 -3.88
C LEU A 76 3.86 6.97 -4.02
N ASP A 77 3.62 8.05 -4.75
CA ASP A 77 2.29 8.45 -5.18
C ASP A 77 1.80 7.59 -6.36
N ARG A 78 0.52 7.75 -6.71
CA ARG A 78 -0.10 7.01 -7.82
C ARG A 78 0.70 7.08 -9.12
N GLN A 79 1.23 8.26 -9.48
CA GLN A 79 1.93 8.43 -10.75
C GLN A 79 3.29 7.74 -10.69
N GLU A 80 4.03 7.88 -9.59
CA GLU A 80 5.30 7.21 -9.39
C GLU A 80 5.17 5.69 -9.42
N ILE A 81 4.07 5.12 -8.90
CA ILE A 81 3.77 3.67 -9.01
C ILE A 81 3.53 3.28 -10.47
N LEU A 82 2.79 4.08 -11.24
CA LEU A 82 2.52 3.79 -12.65
C LEU A 82 3.79 3.92 -13.51
N ASP A 83 4.69 4.83 -13.16
CA ASP A 83 5.93 5.09 -13.88
C ASP A 83 7.01 4.01 -13.67
N THR A 84 6.84 3.09 -12.70
CA THR A 84 7.78 1.98 -12.48
C THR A 84 7.76 0.97 -13.63
N GLU A 85 6.68 0.93 -14.42
CA GLU A 85 6.49 0.01 -15.54
C GLU A 85 6.53 0.78 -16.86
N SER A 86 7.61 0.60 -17.62
CA SER A 86 7.77 1.27 -18.93
C SER A 86 6.89 0.64 -20.02
N GLN A 87 6.46 -0.62 -19.84
CA GLN A 87 5.54 -1.32 -20.73
C GLN A 87 4.54 -2.15 -19.91
N PRO A 88 3.22 -2.00 -20.14
CA PRO A 88 2.24 -2.80 -19.43
C PRO A 88 2.40 -4.27 -19.83
N HIS A 89 2.78 -5.09 -18.86
CA HIS A 89 2.69 -6.54 -18.93
C HIS A 89 1.53 -7.00 -18.04
N PHE A 90 0.88 -8.11 -18.43
CA PHE A 90 -0.43 -8.52 -17.90
C PHE A 90 -0.36 -9.90 -17.23
N ASP A 91 0.82 -10.30 -16.76
CA ASP A 91 1.00 -11.54 -16.03
C ASP A 91 0.86 -11.33 -14.51
N HIS A 92 1.00 -12.41 -13.75
CA HIS A 92 0.90 -12.37 -12.30
C HIS A 92 2.02 -11.54 -11.62
N GLY A 93 3.09 -11.19 -12.33
CA GLY A 93 4.21 -10.38 -11.85
C GLY A 93 4.00 -8.87 -12.00
N ALA A 94 2.97 -8.43 -12.73
CA ALA A 94 2.74 -7.02 -13.02
C ALA A 94 2.30 -6.16 -11.81
N GLY A 95 1.97 -6.82 -10.69
CA GLY A 95 1.85 -6.20 -9.37
C GLY A 95 0.84 -5.06 -9.28
N LEU A 96 1.11 -4.13 -8.37
CA LEU A 96 0.28 -2.95 -8.11
C LEU A 96 0.16 -1.99 -9.32
N PRO A 97 1.22 -1.72 -10.12
CA PRO A 97 1.10 -0.88 -11.31
C PRO A 97 -0.01 -1.35 -12.26
N TYR A 98 -0.13 -2.67 -12.46
CA TYR A 98 -1.19 -3.24 -13.29
C TYR A 98 -2.60 -3.02 -12.72
N VAL A 99 -2.78 -3.24 -11.41
CA VAL A 99 -4.06 -2.97 -10.72
C VAL A 99 -4.49 -1.51 -10.93
N LEU A 100 -3.56 -0.57 -10.78
CA LEU A 100 -3.85 0.86 -10.93
C LEU A 100 -4.09 1.28 -12.38
N ALA A 101 -3.45 0.61 -13.35
CA ALA A 101 -3.65 0.85 -14.77
C ALA A 101 -5.03 0.38 -15.26
N VAL A 102 -5.54 -0.75 -14.74
CA VAL A 102 -6.87 -1.27 -15.11
C VAL A 102 -8.00 -0.64 -14.31
N LEU A 103 -7.74 -0.17 -13.09
CA LEU A 103 -8.74 0.45 -12.21
C LEU A 103 -9.70 1.41 -12.95
N PRO A 104 -9.25 2.45 -13.68
CA PRO A 104 -10.16 3.37 -14.35
C PRO A 104 -10.88 2.78 -15.59
N GLN A 105 -10.52 1.57 -16.03
CA GLN A 105 -11.07 0.92 -17.22
C GLN A 105 -12.22 -0.04 -16.89
N VAL A 106 -12.23 -0.59 -15.68
CA VAL A 106 -13.16 -1.67 -15.28
C VAL A 106 -14.03 -1.33 -14.08
N CYS A 107 -13.71 -0.26 -13.36
CA CYS A 107 -14.46 0.20 -12.20
C CYS A 107 -15.24 1.47 -12.54
N ASP A 108 -16.53 1.49 -12.19
CA ASP A 108 -17.45 2.61 -12.41
C ASP A 108 -17.77 3.36 -11.10
N GLY A 109 -17.27 2.88 -9.95
CA GLY A 109 -17.46 3.49 -8.64
C GLY A 109 -16.66 4.77 -8.41
N ILE A 110 -16.72 5.28 -7.18
CA ILE A 110 -15.95 6.46 -6.78
C ILE A 110 -14.51 6.03 -6.55
N LEU A 111 -13.61 6.40 -7.45
CA LEU A 111 -12.18 6.09 -7.31
C LEU A 111 -11.54 6.89 -6.16
N PRO A 112 -10.43 6.41 -5.57
CA PRO A 112 -9.77 7.13 -4.49
C PRO A 112 -9.20 8.46 -5.00
N GLU A 113 -9.36 9.52 -4.20
CA GLU A 113 -8.81 10.85 -4.46
C GLU A 113 -7.28 10.85 -4.38
N GLU A 114 -6.73 9.96 -3.55
CA GLU A 114 -5.30 9.81 -3.34
C GLU A 114 -4.96 8.33 -3.12
N ILE A 115 -3.96 7.83 -3.87
CA ILE A 115 -3.41 6.50 -3.75
C ILE A 115 -1.92 6.64 -3.47
N VAL A 116 -1.45 5.93 -2.45
CA VAL A 116 -0.06 5.94 -2.01
C VAL A 116 0.41 4.52 -1.79
N LEU A 117 1.63 4.19 -2.19
CA LEU A 117 2.35 3.01 -1.76
C LEU A 117 3.38 3.41 -0.71
N LEU A 118 3.25 2.84 0.49
CA LEU A 118 4.29 2.79 1.50
C LEU A 118 5.07 1.49 1.30
N GLY A 119 6.23 1.61 0.67
CA GLY A 119 7.11 0.50 0.37
C GLY A 119 8.13 0.27 1.49
N LEU A 120 8.37 -0.99 1.83
CA LEU A 120 9.43 -1.42 2.74
C LEU A 120 10.52 -2.15 1.95
N GLU A 121 11.76 -1.66 2.01
CA GLU A 121 12.87 -2.23 1.24
C GLU A 121 13.62 -3.29 2.06
N GLY A 122 13.80 -4.49 1.50
CA GLY A 122 14.61 -5.55 2.10
C GLY A 122 14.16 -6.02 3.48
N GLU A 123 15.09 -6.59 4.26
CA GLU A 123 14.80 -7.09 5.61
C GLU A 123 14.53 -5.94 6.59
N CYS A 124 13.30 -5.89 7.10
CA CYS A 124 12.86 -4.82 7.99
C CYS A 124 12.99 -5.20 9.47
N THR A 125 13.61 -4.31 10.25
CA THR A 125 13.63 -4.43 11.71
C THR A 125 12.27 -4.11 12.32
N LYS A 126 12.04 -4.54 13.57
CA LYS A 126 10.83 -4.17 14.32
C LYS A 126 10.58 -2.66 14.34
N GLN A 127 11.64 -1.86 14.51
CA GLN A 127 11.55 -0.39 14.50
C GLN A 127 11.09 0.15 13.14
N THR A 128 11.53 -0.48 12.05
CA THR A 128 11.11 -0.13 10.69
C THR A 128 9.63 -0.43 10.47
N ILE A 129 9.16 -1.60 10.95
CA ILE A 129 7.75 -1.99 10.92
C ILE A 129 6.88 -1.01 11.74
N GLU A 130 7.28 -0.68 12.96
CA GLU A 130 6.57 0.28 13.82
C GLU A 130 6.53 1.68 13.17
N ARG A 131 7.62 2.11 12.55
CA ARG A 131 7.69 3.38 11.79
C ARG A 131 6.73 3.36 10.60
N ALA A 132 6.73 2.29 9.81
CA ALA A 132 5.85 2.13 8.65
C ALA A 132 4.36 2.14 9.06
N ALA A 133 4.01 1.50 10.18
CA ALA A 133 2.65 1.53 10.74
C ALA A 133 2.22 2.96 11.13
N ALA A 134 3.08 3.71 11.83
CA ALA A 134 2.78 5.09 12.19
C ALA A 134 2.63 5.99 10.95
N MET A 135 3.50 5.80 9.95
CA MET A 135 3.45 6.54 8.69
C MET A 135 2.20 6.21 7.88
N SER A 136 1.80 4.94 7.77
CA SER A 136 0.59 4.56 7.02
C SER A 136 -0.68 5.17 7.62
N ILE A 137 -0.77 5.26 8.96
CA ILE A 137 -1.85 5.98 9.65
C ILE A 137 -1.83 7.46 9.29
N ALA A 138 -0.66 8.10 9.38
CA ALA A 138 -0.53 9.53 9.08
C ALA A 138 -0.91 9.84 7.62
N VAL A 139 -0.45 9.03 6.67
CA VAL A 139 -0.80 9.16 5.25
C VAL A 139 -2.29 8.92 5.06
N ALA A 140 -2.88 7.87 5.63
CA ALA A 140 -4.31 7.60 5.49
C ALA A 140 -5.16 8.77 6.02
N ALA A 141 -4.78 9.36 7.16
CA ALA A 141 -5.48 10.49 7.77
C ALA A 141 -5.30 11.81 6.99
N HIS A 142 -4.08 12.13 6.57
CA HIS A 142 -3.72 13.49 6.14
C HIS A 142 -3.22 13.59 4.69
N GLY A 143 -2.75 12.49 4.11
CA GLY A 143 -2.20 12.41 2.75
C GLY A 143 -0.71 12.63 2.73
N LEU A 144 -0.14 12.69 1.52
CA LEU A 144 1.30 12.92 1.33
C LEU A 144 1.72 14.37 1.60
N LYS A 145 0.79 15.33 1.56
CA LYS A 145 1.08 16.75 1.77
C LYS A 145 1.56 16.98 3.21
N GLY A 146 2.87 17.20 3.37
CA GLY A 146 3.55 17.43 4.65
C GLY A 146 4.58 16.35 5.05
N LEU A 147 4.72 15.29 4.25
CA LEU A 147 5.70 14.21 4.45
C LEU A 147 6.83 14.20 3.40
N ARG A 148 6.79 15.13 2.43
CA ARG A 148 7.85 15.43 1.45
C ARG A 148 8.38 16.84 1.66
#